data_AF-A0A7Z9JY39-F1
#
_entry.id   AF-A0A7Z9JY39-F1
#
_cell.length_a   1.000
_cell.length_b   1.000
_cell.length_c   1.000
_cell.angle_alpha   90.00
_cell.angle_beta   90.00
_cell.angle_gamma   90.00
#
_symmetry.space_group_name_H-M   'P 1'
#
loop_
_entity.id
_entity.type
_entity.pdbx_description
1 polymer ?
#
loop_
_entity_poly.entity_id
_entity_poly.type
_entity_poly.pdbx_seq_one_letter_code
_entity_poly.pdbx_strand_id
1 'polypeptide(L)'
;FFVMIEESQVDWGGHANSAEYIQGEMASLNELINFTLDYQLSHPDVLVVLTADHECGGVAVHDAKDSDLDIRFTSDYHSANFVPIWATGPGSEVFDAFMDNTEIGKQLIEYVKNR
;
A
#
# COMPACT_ATOMS: atom_id res chain seq x y z
N PHE A 1 -14.19 8.05 -13.23
CA PHE A 1 -12.79 8.44 -13.54
C PHE A 1 -11.87 7.29 -13.17
N PHE A 2 -10.60 7.34 -13.55
CA PHE A 2 -9.56 6.45 -13.03
C PHE A 2 -8.38 7.32 -12.61
N VAL A 3 -7.91 7.14 -11.38
CA VAL A 3 -6.78 7.88 -10.80
C VAL A 3 -5.88 6.85 -10.12
N MET A 4 -4.58 6.96 -10.36
CA MET A 4 -3.54 6.20 -9.67
C MET A 4 -2.69 7.21 -8.92
N ILE A 5 -2.45 6.96 -7.63
CA ILE A 5 -1.66 7.80 -6.74
C ILE A 5 -0.57 6.92 -6.14
N GLU A 6 0.66 7.41 -6.14
CA GLU A 6 1.84 6.68 -5.69
C GLU A 6 2.59 7.49 -4.62
N GLU A 7 2.76 6.90 -3.44
CA GLU A 7 3.63 7.40 -2.37
C GLU A 7 5.04 6.81 -2.55
N SER A 8 5.73 7.28 -3.59
CA SER A 8 6.97 6.68 -4.10
C SER A 8 8.15 6.64 -3.11
N GLN A 9 8.18 7.54 -2.12
CA GLN A 9 9.33 7.69 -1.24
C GLN A 9 9.41 6.63 -0.14
N VAL A 10 8.37 5.83 0.08
CA VAL A 10 8.45 4.66 0.98
C VAL A 10 9.56 3.71 0.51
N ASP A 11 9.65 3.49 -0.81
CA ASP A 11 10.73 2.72 -1.45
C ASP A 11 12.11 3.35 -1.22
N TRP A 12 12.22 4.67 -1.35
CA TRP A 12 13.48 5.38 -1.12
C TRP A 12 13.94 5.30 0.33
N GLY A 13 13.01 5.33 1.29
CA GLY A 13 13.27 5.07 2.70
C GLY A 13 13.79 3.65 2.94
N GLY A 14 13.23 2.67 2.21
CA GLY A 14 13.69 1.28 2.19
C GLY A 14 15.12 1.15 1.66
N HIS A 15 15.41 1.69 0.48
CA HIS A 15 16.77 1.72 -0.09
C HIS A 15 17.78 2.42 0.82
N ALA A 16 17.36 3.47 1.52
CA ALA A 16 18.20 4.20 2.48
C ALA A 16 18.38 3.47 3.82
N ASN A 17 17.67 2.37 4.06
CA ASN A 17 17.58 1.70 5.36
C ASN A 17 17.27 2.67 6.51
N SER A 18 16.37 3.63 6.25
CA SER A 18 16.04 4.71 7.18
C SER A 18 14.64 4.51 7.76
N ALA A 19 14.59 4.03 9.00
CA ALA A 19 13.35 3.85 9.75
C ALA A 19 12.55 5.15 9.88
N GLU A 20 13.23 6.27 10.20
CA GLU A 20 12.60 7.59 10.33
C GLU A 20 11.99 8.05 8.99
N TYR A 21 12.68 7.80 7.88
CA TYR A 21 12.18 8.17 6.54
C TYR A 21 10.94 7.34 6.20
N ILE A 22 11.00 6.01 6.36
CA ILE A 22 9.84 5.14 6.15
C ILE A 22 8.66 5.55 7.02
N GLN A 23 8.89 5.87 8.31
CA GLN A 23 7.83 6.32 9.21
C GLN A 23 7.16 7.61 8.71
N GLY A 24 7.93 8.59 8.22
CA GLY A 24 7.40 9.82 7.65
C GLY A 24 6.54 9.58 6.41
N GLU A 25 7.03 8.75 5.48
CA GLU A 25 6.29 8.46 4.24
C GLU A 25 5.07 7.57 4.48
N MET A 26 5.12 6.65 5.44
CA MET A 26 3.93 5.89 5.88
C MET A 26 2.89 6.79 6.56
N ALA A 27 3.31 7.87 7.23
CA ALA A 27 2.38 8.88 7.74
C ALA A 27 1.71 9.66 6.60
N SER A 28 2.47 10.05 5.57
CA SER A 28 1.94 10.68 4.34
C SER A 28 0.91 9.76 3.65
N LEU A 29 1.25 8.48 3.45
CA LEU A 29 0.34 7.48 2.90
C LEU A 29 -0.94 7.34 3.74
N ASN A 30 -0.84 7.38 5.06
CA ASN A 30 -2.00 7.32 5.94
C ASN A 30 -2.92 8.55 5.79
N GLU A 31 -2.36 9.76 5.60
CA GLU A 31 -3.15 10.96 5.30
C GLU A 31 -3.87 10.83 3.94
N LEU A 32 -3.18 10.30 2.92
CA LEU A 32 -3.78 10.02 1.61
C LEU A 32 -4.94 9.02 1.72
N ILE A 33 -4.76 7.91 2.44
CA ILE A 33 -5.81 6.90 2.64
C ILE A 33 -7.03 7.55 3.31
N ASN A 34 -6.83 8.32 4.39
CA ASN A 34 -7.92 9.02 5.06
C ASN A 34 -8.67 9.96 4.12
N PHE A 35 -7.95 10.73 3.29
CA PHE A 35 -8.57 11.59 2.29
C PHE A 35 -9.43 10.79 1.29
N THR A 36 -8.95 9.64 0.80
CA THR A 36 -9.72 8.80 -0.13
C THR A 36 -10.97 8.21 0.52
N LEU A 37 -10.89 7.82 1.80
CA LEU A 37 -12.03 7.30 2.56
C LEU A 37 -13.07 8.38 2.84
N ASP A 38 -12.64 9.58 3.23
CA ASP A 38 -13.53 10.73 3.42
C ASP A 38 -14.24 11.11 2.12
N TYR A 39 -13.54 11.05 0.99
CA TYR A 39 -14.16 11.24 -0.32
C TYR A 39 -15.22 10.18 -0.61
N GLN A 40 -14.93 8.91 -0.31
CA GLN A 40 -15.85 7.79 -0.52
C GLN A 40 -17.14 7.91 0.31
N LEU A 41 -17.10 8.53 1.50
CA LEU A 41 -18.30 8.78 2.32
C LEU A 41 -19.37 9.60 1.59
N SER A 42 -18.96 10.53 0.73
CA SER A 42 -19.87 11.36 -0.08
C SER A 42 -20.04 10.85 -1.51
N HIS A 43 -19.24 9.87 -1.93
CA HIS A 43 -19.24 9.28 -3.27
C HIS A 43 -19.22 7.75 -3.17
N PRO A 44 -20.34 7.11 -2.77
CA PRO A 44 -20.39 5.67 -2.49
C PRO A 44 -20.13 4.78 -3.72
N ASP A 45 -20.15 5.36 -4.93
CA ASP A 45 -19.87 4.64 -6.18
C ASP A 45 -18.38 4.62 -6.57
N VAL A 46 -17.49 4.91 -5.62
CA VAL A 46 -16.04 4.89 -5.80
C VAL A 46 -15.48 3.58 -5.25
N LEU A 47 -14.71 2.88 -6.08
CA LEU A 47 -13.85 1.78 -5.66
C LEU A 47 -12.48 2.35 -5.28
N VAL A 48 -12.00 2.02 -4.08
CA VAL A 48 -10.65 2.32 -3.62
C VAL A 48 -9.88 1.01 -3.50
N VAL A 49 -8.70 0.94 -4.10
CA VAL A 49 -7.77 -0.21 -4.01
C VAL A 49 -6.41 0.32 -3.58
N LEU A 50 -5.84 -0.28 -2.54
CA LEU A 50 -4.51 -0.01 -2.00
C LEU A 50 -3.67 -1.28 -2.11
N THR A 51 -2.47 -1.15 -2.66
CA THR A 51 -1.47 -2.21 -2.67
C THR A 51 -0.07 -1.58 -2.80
N ALA A 52 0.97 -2.42 -2.83
CA ALA A 52 2.33 -2.02 -3.18
C ALA A 52 2.77 -2.76 -4.44
N ASP A 53 3.79 -2.24 -5.10
CA ASP A 53 4.43 -2.86 -6.26
C ASP A 53 5.44 -3.95 -5.83
N HIS A 54 6.18 -3.71 -4.74
CA HIS A 54 7.06 -4.67 -4.07
C HIS A 54 7.43 -4.23 -2.64
N GLU A 55 8.15 -5.09 -1.91
CA GLU A 55 8.78 -4.73 -0.64
C GLU A 55 10.21 -4.22 -0.88
N CYS A 56 10.66 -3.25 -0.08
CA CYS A 56 12.02 -2.68 -0.16
C CYS A 56 12.65 -2.56 1.23
N GLY A 57 13.92 -2.96 1.34
CA GLY A 57 14.71 -2.91 2.58
C GLY A 57 14.71 -4.22 3.39
N GLY A 58 13.78 -5.13 3.12
CA GLY A 58 13.57 -6.33 3.91
C GLY A 58 13.34 -5.98 5.38
N VAL A 59 12.38 -5.09 5.62
CA VAL A 59 12.12 -4.43 6.91
C VAL A 59 11.55 -5.44 7.91
N ALA A 60 12.18 -5.52 9.08
CA ALA A 60 11.71 -6.28 10.22
C ALA A 60 11.47 -5.35 11.41
N VAL A 61 10.26 -5.39 11.97
CA VAL A 61 9.89 -4.62 13.16
C VAL A 61 9.89 -5.56 14.36
N HIS A 62 10.77 -5.31 15.32
CA HIS A 62 10.89 -6.07 16.55
C HIS A 62 10.43 -5.24 17.76
N ASP A 63 9.96 -5.95 18.78
CA ASP A 63 9.68 -5.35 20.09
C ASP A 63 10.99 -4.84 20.73
N ALA A 64 10.93 -3.68 21.35
CA ALA A 64 12.04 -3.08 22.09
C ALA A 64 11.58 -2.61 23.48
N LYS A 65 12.55 -2.20 24.31
CA LYS A 65 12.22 -1.67 25.64
C LYS A 65 11.60 -0.27 25.51
N ASP A 66 10.84 0.12 26.53
CA ASP A 66 10.33 1.49 26.70
C ASP A 66 9.41 2.00 25.58
N SER A 67 8.64 1.11 24.94
CA SER A 67 7.69 1.42 23.84
C SER A 67 8.35 1.90 22.54
N ASP A 68 9.65 1.66 22.38
CA ASP A 68 10.35 1.87 21.12
C ASP A 68 10.17 0.66 20.19
N LEU A 69 10.41 0.85 18.89
CA LEU A 69 10.41 -0.22 17.89
C LEU A 69 11.84 -0.44 17.40
N ASP A 70 12.35 -1.67 17.50
CA ASP A 70 13.64 -2.02 16.90
C ASP A 70 13.41 -2.39 15.43
N ILE A 71 13.61 -1.42 14.54
CA ILE A 71 13.47 -1.59 13.09
C ILE A 71 14.81 -2.01 12.49
N ARG A 72 14.81 -3.16 11.82
CA ARG A 72 15.98 -3.76 11.16
C ARG A 72 15.73 -3.91 9.67
N PHE A 73 16.83 -3.92 8.93
CA PHE A 73 16.84 -4.09 7.48
C PHE A 73 17.73 -5.28 7.12
N THR A 74 17.34 -6.02 6.09
CA THR A 74 18.09 -7.19 5.62
C THR A 74 18.74 -6.96 4.25
N SER A 75 18.33 -5.90 3.53
CA SER A 75 18.87 -5.49 2.24
C SER A 75 18.74 -3.97 2.09
N ASP A 76 19.49 -3.36 1.20
CA ASP A 76 19.26 -2.01 0.68
C ASP A 76 18.56 -2.05 -0.70
N TYR A 77 17.92 -3.17 -1.04
CA TYR A 77 17.21 -3.41 -2.29
C TYR A 77 15.87 -4.09 -2.02
N HIS A 78 15.18 -4.50 -3.09
CA HIS A 78 13.85 -5.11 -3.02
C HIS A 78 13.92 -6.55 -2.48
N SER A 79 12.84 -7.00 -1.84
CA SER A 79 12.63 -8.40 -1.50
C SER A 79 11.37 -8.97 -2.17
N ALA A 80 11.29 -10.30 -2.24
CA ALA A 80 10.15 -11.01 -2.81
C ALA A 80 9.02 -11.26 -1.79
N ASN A 81 8.96 -10.47 -0.71
CA ASN A 81 7.89 -10.58 0.27
C ASN A 81 6.53 -10.29 -0.38
N PHE A 82 5.49 -10.96 0.11
CA PHE A 82 4.13 -10.65 -0.31
C PHE A 82 3.76 -9.24 0.16
N VAL A 83 3.13 -8.49 -0.74
CA VAL A 83 2.55 -7.18 -0.43
C VAL A 83 1.06 -7.33 -0.15
N PRO A 84 0.50 -6.54 0.78
CA PRO A 84 -0.93 -6.57 1.02
C PRO A 84 -1.69 -5.97 -0.17
N ILE A 85 -2.92 -6.46 -0.36
CA ILE A 85 -3.94 -5.77 -1.12
C ILE A 85 -5.12 -5.51 -0.20
N TRP A 86 -5.68 -4.32 -0.30
CA TRP A 86 -6.88 -3.92 0.43
C TRP A 86 -7.79 -3.12 -0.50
N ALA A 87 -9.10 -3.34 -0.40
CA ALA A 87 -10.07 -2.63 -1.22
C ALA A 87 -11.37 -2.37 -0.46
N THR A 88 -12.06 -1.31 -0.83
CA THR A 88 -13.40 -0.96 -0.31
C THR A 88 -14.24 -0.27 -1.39
N GLY A 89 -15.55 -0.40 -1.28
CA GLY A 89 -16.52 0.14 -2.23
C GLY A 89 -17.05 -0.94 -3.19
N PRO A 90 -17.85 -0.54 -4.18
CA PRO A 90 -18.46 -1.49 -5.10
C PRO A 90 -17.42 -2.34 -5.86
N GLY A 91 -17.60 -3.65 -5.89
CA GLY A 91 -16.68 -4.58 -6.57
C GLY A 91 -15.40 -4.89 -5.81
N SER A 92 -15.25 -4.43 -4.55
CA SER A 92 -14.04 -4.69 -3.76
C SER A 92 -13.83 -6.17 -3.42
N GLU A 93 -14.90 -6.97 -3.43
CA GLU A 93 -14.88 -8.40 -3.10
C GLU A 93 -13.97 -9.25 -4.00
N VAL A 94 -13.66 -8.79 -5.22
CA VAL A 94 -12.76 -9.51 -6.13
C VAL A 94 -11.29 -9.43 -5.67
N PHE A 95 -10.96 -8.47 -4.79
CA PHE A 95 -9.61 -8.26 -4.26
C PHE A 95 -9.40 -8.93 -2.89
N ASP A 96 -10.43 -9.56 -2.32
CA ASP A 96 -10.32 -10.37 -1.09
C ASP A 96 -9.80 -11.78 -1.42
N ALA A 97 -8.57 -11.84 -1.97
CA ALA A 97 -7.93 -13.07 -2.36
C ALA A 97 -6.40 -12.95 -2.38
N PHE A 98 -5.73 -14.09 -2.24
CA PHE A 98 -4.32 -14.20 -2.58
C PHE A 98 -4.16 -14.26 -4.10
N MET A 99 -3.53 -13.26 -4.70
CA MET A 99 -3.45 -13.12 -6.14
C MET A 99 -2.12 -12.53 -6.63
N ASP A 100 -1.80 -12.84 -7.88
CA ASP A 100 -0.69 -12.22 -8.60
C ASP A 100 -1.05 -10.78 -9.00
N ASN A 101 -0.05 -9.90 -9.08
CA ASN A 101 -0.28 -8.48 -9.41
C ASN A 101 -0.88 -8.30 -10.83
N THR A 102 -0.66 -9.23 -11.75
CA THR A 102 -1.30 -9.18 -13.08
C THR A 102 -2.81 -9.38 -13.00
N GLU A 103 -3.30 -10.11 -12.00
CA GLU A 103 -4.73 -10.28 -11.76
C GLU A 103 -5.36 -8.98 -11.25
N ILE A 104 -4.67 -8.21 -10.39
CA ILE A 104 -5.13 -6.90 -9.94
C ILE A 104 -5.41 -5.98 -11.14
N GLY A 105 -4.46 -5.91 -12.07
CA GLY A 105 -4.61 -5.11 -13.30
C GLY A 105 -5.77 -5.57 -14.18
N LYS A 106 -5.97 -6.88 -14.32
CA LYS A 106 -7.12 -7.43 -15.07
C LYS A 106 -8.44 -7.07 -14.42
N GLN A 107 -8.56 -7.21 -13.10
CA GLN A 107 -9.77 -6.87 -12.36
C GLN A 107 -10.11 -5.38 -12.48
N LEU A 108 -9.12 -4.49 -12.37
CA LEU A 108 -9.31 -3.05 -12.55
C LEU A 108 -9.78 -2.70 -13.97
N ILE A 109 -9.19 -3.31 -15.00
CA ILE A 109 -9.61 -3.11 -16.40
C ILE A 109 -11.05 -3.57 -16.60
N GLU A 110 -11.41 -4.74 -16.06
CA GLU A 110 -12.76 -5.28 -16.15
C GLU A 110 -13.78 -4.38 -15.43
N TYR A 111 -13.44 -3.92 -14.22
CA TYR A 111 -14.26 -2.99 -13.45
C TYR A 111 -14.54 -1.70 -14.22
N VAL A 112 -13.52 -1.08 -14.81
CA VAL A 112 -13.66 0.18 -15.57
C VAL A 112 -14.46 -0.02 -16.85
N LYS A 113 -14.37 -1.17 -17.52
CA LYS A 113 -15.11 -1.44 -18.76
C LYS A 113 -16.60 -1.68 -18.57
N ASN A 114 -16.99 -2.21 -17.41
CA ASN A 114 -18.36 -2.58 -17.10
C ASN A 114 -19.14 -1.51 -16.32
N ARG A 115 -18.64 -0.27 -16.32
CA ARG A 115 -19.18 0.91 -15.64
C ARG A 115 -19.52 2.00 -16.66
#